data_AF-A0A133YDG7-F1
#
_entry.id   AF-A0A133YDG7-F1
#
_cell.length_a   1.000
_cell.length_b   1.000
_cell.length_c   1.000
_cell.angle_alpha   90.00
_cell.angle_beta   90.00
_cell.angle_gamma   90.00
#
_symmetry.space_group_name_H-M   'P 1'
#
loop_
_entity.id
_entity.type
_entity.pdbx_description
1 polymer ?
#
loop_
_entity_poly.entity_id
_entity_poly.type
_entity_poly.pdbx_seq_one_letter_code
_entity_poly.pdbx_strand_id
1 'polypeptide(L)' 'MEYITNLRMEKARELLLGTDWLIKDIAKEVGYANALYFSRVFKQTFNVSPQVFRQRNIV' A
#
# COMPACT_ATOMS: atom_id res chain seq x y z
N MET A 1 16.99 -3.37 6.56
CA MET A 1 16.02 -2.52 5.80
C MET A 1 14.67 -3.21 5.60
N GLU A 2 14.64 -4.53 5.45
CA GLU A 2 13.40 -5.31 5.23
C GLU A 2 12.34 -5.14 6.33
N TYR A 3 12.75 -5.05 7.61
CA TYR A 3 11.83 -4.84 8.73
C TYR A 3 11.00 -3.54 8.61
N ILE A 4 11.63 -2.42 8.23
CA ILE A 4 10.95 -1.13 8.05
C ILE A 4 10.02 -1.19 6.85
N THR A 5 10.44 -1.85 5.76
CA THR A 5 9.59 -2.07 4.59
C THR A 5 8.33 -2.83 4.97
N ASN A 6 8.45 -3.93 5.71
CA ASN A 6 7.31 -4.73 6.14
C ASN A 6 6.35 -3.92 7.03
N LEU A 7 6.87 -3.14 7.98
CA LEU A 7 6.04 -2.28 8.83
C LEU A 7 5.25 -1.25 8.01
N ARG A 8 5.90 -0.61 7.03
CA ARG A 8 5.24 0.34 6.11
C ARG A 8 4.17 -0.33 5.27
N MET A 9 4.43 -1.56 4.80
CA MET A 9 3.50 -2.33 3.97
C MET A 9 2.27 -2.79 4.75
N GLU A 10 2.44 -3.25 5.99
CA GLU A 10 1.31 -3.55 6.88
C GLU A 10 0.47 -2.30 7.15
N LYS A 11 1.09 -1.14 7.40
CA LYS A 11 0.36 0.12 7.56
C LYS A 11 -0.40 0.52 6.29
N ALA A 12 0.22 0.37 5.14
CA ALA A 12 -0.43 0.62 3.86
C ALA A 12 -1.64 -0.29 3.65
N ARG A 13 -1.55 -1.56 4.06
CA ARG A 13 -2.67 -2.51 4.02
C ARG A 13 -3.85 -2.02 4.86
N GLU A 14 -3.60 -1.60 6.10
CA GLU A 14 -4.63 -1.03 6.97
C GLU A 14 -5.32 0.18 6.32
N LEU A 15 -4.53 1.12 5.79
CA LEU A 15 -5.06 2.32 5.15
C LEU A 15 -5.87 2.01 3.88
N LEU A 16 -5.47 1.01 3.10
CA LEU A 16 -6.21 0.58 1.91
C LEU A 16 -7.58 -0.03 2.24
N LEU A 17 -7.73 -0.64 3.41
CA LEU A 17 -8.96 -1.27 3.89
C LEU A 17 -9.85 -0.30 4.67
N GLY A 18 -9.26 0.61 5.44
CA GLY A 18 -9.97 1.48 6.36
C GLY A 18 -10.27 2.87 5.80
N THR A 19 -9.78 3.22 4.60
CA THR A 19 -9.95 4.56 4.02
C THR A 19 -10.15 4.54 2.51
N ASP A 20 -10.80 5.59 2.02
CA ASP A 20 -10.97 5.86 0.58
C ASP A 20 -9.84 6.72 0.00
N TRP A 21 -8.73 6.92 0.73
CA TRP A 21 -7.64 7.78 0.31
C TRP A 21 -7.03 7.33 -1.01
N LEU A 22 -6.57 8.26 -1.84
CA LEU A 22 -5.94 7.88 -3.10
C LEU A 22 -4.64 7.11 -2.83
N ILE A 23 -4.31 6.14 -3.69
CA ILE A 23 -3.09 5.32 -3.55
C ILE A 23 -1.83 6.18 -3.40
N LYS A 24 -1.78 7.33 -4.08
CA LYS A 24 -0.67 8.29 -3.98
C LYS A 24 -0.55 8.94 -2.60
N ASP A 25 -1.66 9.12 -1.89
CA ASP A 25 -1.69 9.73 -0.57
C ASP A 25 -1.29 8.70 0.49
N ILE A 26 -1.76 7.45 0.35
CA ILE A 26 -1.29 6.32 1.16
C ILE A 26 0.22 6.08 0.97
N ALA A 27 0.72 6.17 -0.26
CA ALA A 27 2.16 6.05 -0.51
C ALA A 27 2.96 7.10 0.26
N LYS A 28 2.53 8.38 0.23
CA LYS A 28 3.18 9.46 0.98
C LYS A 28 3.13 9.21 2.49
N GLU A 29 1.97 8.81 3.00
CA GLU A 29 1.74 8.53 4.42
C GLU A 29 2.70 7.45 4.95
N VAL A 30 2.93 6.39 4.18
CA VAL A 30 3.83 5.29 4.58
C VAL A 30 5.29 5.53 4.17
N GLY A 31 5.64 6.76 3.80
CA GLY A 31 7.02 7.20 3.57
C GLY A 31 7.57 6.93 2.16
N TYR A 32 6.71 6.84 1.15
CA TYR A 32 7.08 6.70 -0.26
C TYR A 32 6.69 7.94 -1.07
N ALA A 33 7.70 8.68 -1.54
CA ALA A 33 7.47 9.85 -2.40
C ALA A 33 6.91 9.48 -3.79
N ASN A 34 7.23 8.28 -4.28
CA ASN A 34 6.81 7.79 -5.60
C ASN A 34 5.77 6.67 -5.46
N ALA A 35 4.53 6.96 -5.86
CA ALA A 35 3.41 6.03 -5.79
C ALA A 35 3.58 4.78 -6.68
N LEU A 36 4.30 4.88 -7.81
CA LEU A 36 4.59 3.73 -8.68
C LEU A 36 5.58 2.79 -8.01
N TYR A 37 6.61 3.34 -7.35
CA TYR A 37 7.56 2.52 -6.58
C TYR A 37 6.88 1.85 -5.39
N PHE A 38 6.08 2.59 -4.62
CA PHE A 38 5.22 2.03 -3.57
C PHE A 38 4.38 0.86 -4.11
N SER A 39 3.70 1.04 -5.24
CA SER A 39 2.84 0.01 -5.82
C SER A 39 3.61 -1.25 -6.23
N ARG A 40 4.85 -1.10 -6.70
CA ARG A 40 5.74 -2.23 -7.01
C ARG A 40 6.13 -3.01 -5.75
N VAL A 41 6.56 -2.29 -4.71
CA VAL A 41 6.94 -2.91 -3.43
C VAL A 41 5.73 -3.59 -2.79
N PHE A 42 4.57 -2.92 -2.73
CA PHE A 42 3.33 -3.50 -2.22
C PHE A 42 2.95 -4.78 -2.96
N LYS A 43 3.05 -4.79 -4.30
CA LYS A 43 2.79 -5.98 -5.10
C LYS A 43 3.79 -7.10 -4.82
N GLN A 44 5.07 -6.79 -4.57
CA GLN A 44 6.06 -7.79 -4.17
C GLN A 44 5.77 -8.38 -2.78
N THR A 45 5.30 -7.55 -1.85
CA THR A 45 5.00 -7.98 -0.47
C THR A 45 3.70 -8.80 -0.37
N PHE A 46 2.63 -8.39 -1.04
CA PHE A 46 1.30 -9.02 -0.91
C PHE A 46 0.86 -9.80 -2.16
N ASN A 47 1.72 -9.90 -3.17
CA ASN A 47 1.45 -10.56 -4.45
C ASN A 47 0.23 -10.02 -5.22
N VAL A 48 -0.19 -8.78 -4.91
CA VAL A 48 -1.34 -8.10 -5.52
C VAL A 48 -1.13 -6.59 -5.51
N SER A 49 -1.60 -5.87 -6.54
CA SER A 49 -1.45 -4.42 -6.56
C SER A 49 -2.35 -3.76 -5.50
N PRO A 50 -1.98 -2.58 -4.97
CA PRO A 50 -2.78 -1.91 -3.94
C PRO A 50 -4.19 -1.53 -4.44
N GLN A 51 -4.34 -1.22 -5.74
CA GLN A 51 -5.65 -0.96 -6.34
C GLN A 51 -6.54 -2.22 -6.36
N VAL A 52 -6.00 -3.35 -6.80
CA VAL A 52 -6.74 -4.63 -6.81
C VAL A 52 -7.03 -5.08 -5.38
N PHE A 53 -6.09 -4.88 -4.45
CA PHE A 53 -6.28 -5.20 -3.04
C PHE A 53 -7.45 -4.44 -2.43
N ARG A 54 -7.58 -3.13 -2.71
CA ARG A 54 -8.74 -2.33 -2.29
C ARG A 54 -10.02 -2.84 -2.91
N GLN A 55 -10.04 -3.05 -4.23
CA GLN A 55 -11.25 -3.46 -4.94
C GLN A 55 -11.81 -4.81 -4.47
N ARG A 56 -10.95 -5.72 -4.02
CA ARG A 56 -11.36 -7.02 -3.44
C ARG A 56 -12.05 -6.92 -2.09
N ASN A 57 -11.94 -5.79 -1.39
CA ASN A 57 -12.56 -5.57 -0.07
C ASN A 57 -13.78 -4.63 -0.12
N ILE A 58 -14.14 -4.12 -1.30
CA ILE A 58 -15.42 -3.43 -1.50
C ILE A 58 -16.42 -4.52 -1.89
N VAL A 59 -17.13 -5.02 -0.88
CA VAL A 59 -18.32 -5.88 -1.04
C VAL A 59 -19.56 -4.99 -1.02
#